data_AF-A0AAV6CWR4-F1
#
_entry.id   AF-A0AAV6CWR4-F1
#
_cell.length_a   1.000
_cell.length_b   1.000
_cell.length_c   1.000
_cell.angle_alpha   90.00
_cell.angle_beta   90.00
_cell.angle_gamma   90.00
#
_symmetry.space_group_name_H-M   'P 1'
#
loop_
_entity.id
_entity.type
_entity.pdbx_description
1 polymer ?
#
loop_
_entity_poly.entity_id
_entity_poly.type
_entity_poly.pdbx_seq_one_letter_code
_entity_poly.pdbx_strand_id
1 'polypeptide(L)'
;MTCGFIHVKVSRVKTPEAARAELENNLKQQPFEATTKAVCGNEKEFAAQYRDLAASPRVGENQKAFVTQTMQRMRAFCAKPSPQTLREFSWFMLSKETRTCKIRTSSWRETFIQNASRVWVSNRGPAGPCGVISVSTLEERPMDPNAKTKGPSWIFEAQKILTTKAGACGQADEEGKVRYAIAGVNPTFGCEFMEF
;
A
#
# COMPACT_ATOMS: atom_id res chain seq x y z
N MET A 1 9.06 11.75 28.93
CA MET A 1 8.52 10.43 28.52
C MET A 1 9.13 10.05 27.19
N THR A 2 9.63 8.83 26.99
CA THR A 2 10.15 8.37 25.68
C THR A 2 9.22 7.31 25.12
N CYS A 3 8.75 7.51 23.90
CA CYS A 3 7.83 6.60 23.21
C CYS A 3 8.50 6.02 21.97
N GLY A 4 8.23 4.73 21.69
CA GLY A 4 8.54 4.10 20.41
C GLY A 4 7.29 4.09 19.53
N PHE A 5 7.43 4.50 18.28
CA PHE A 5 6.36 4.51 17.29
C PHE A 5 6.65 3.52 16.19
N ILE A 6 5.59 2.86 15.73
CA ILE A 6 5.57 2.09 14.49
C ILE A 6 4.43 2.67 13.65
N HIS A 7 4.77 3.22 12.50
CA HIS A 7 3.81 3.68 11.51
C HIS A 7 3.75 2.66 10.38
N VAL A 8 2.56 2.09 10.21
CA VAL A 8 2.24 1.17 9.14
C VAL A 8 1.40 1.92 8.11
N LYS A 9 1.97 2.19 6.94
CA LYS A 9 1.25 2.73 5.78
C LYS A 9 0.85 1.58 4.89
N VAL A 10 -0.46 1.46 4.64
CA VAL A 10 -1.01 0.52 3.68
C VAL A 10 -1.52 1.31 2.49
N SER A 11 -1.03 1.01 1.30
CA SER A 11 -1.45 1.66 0.06
C SER A 11 -1.60 0.65 -1.06
N ARG A 12 -2.53 0.86 -1.99
CA ARG A 12 -2.62 0.03 -3.20
C ARG A 12 -1.32 0.11 -4.00
N VAL A 13 -0.88 -1.02 -4.56
CA VAL A 13 0.29 -1.08 -5.44
C VAL A 13 0.06 -0.23 -6.68
N LYS A 14 -1.15 -0.30 -7.24
CA LYS A 14 -1.54 0.44 -8.44
C LYS A 14 -2.97 0.93 -8.33
N THR A 15 -3.25 2.13 -8.85
CA THR A 15 -4.64 2.62 -8.97
C THR A 15 -5.32 1.98 -10.19
N PRO A 16 -6.67 1.86 -10.19
CA PRO A 16 -7.40 1.37 -11.36
C PRO A 16 -7.10 2.16 -12.65
N GLU A 17 -6.91 3.48 -12.54
CA GLU A 17 -6.62 4.37 -13.65
C GLU A 17 -5.23 4.11 -14.23
N ALA A 18 -4.22 3.96 -13.36
CA ALA A 18 -2.86 3.64 -13.79
C ALA A 18 -2.80 2.26 -14.46
N ALA A 19 -3.50 1.26 -13.91
CA ALA A 19 -3.57 -0.08 -14.50
C ALA A 19 -4.26 -0.07 -15.88
N ARG A 20 -5.31 0.74 -16.07
CA ARG A 20 -5.95 0.91 -17.39
C ARG A 20 -5.01 1.59 -18.39
N ALA A 21 -4.32 2.65 -17.99
CA ALA A 21 -3.37 3.33 -18.87
C ALA A 21 -2.23 2.39 -19.31
N GLU A 22 -1.71 1.58 -18.39
CA GLU A 22 -0.70 0.57 -18.70
C GLU A 22 -1.22 -0.52 -19.63
N LEU A 23 -2.45 -1.01 -19.43
CA LEU A 23 -3.07 -1.98 -20.35
C LEU A 23 -3.13 -1.42 -21.78
N GLU A 24 -3.64 -0.21 -21.96
CA GLU A 24 -3.73 0.39 -23.31
C GLU A 24 -2.34 0.60 -23.91
N ASN A 25 -1.35 0.99 -23.11
CA ASN A 25 0.01 1.16 -23.59
C ASN A 25 0.62 -0.19 -24.03
N ASN A 26 0.47 -1.24 -23.22
CA ASN A 26 0.98 -2.58 -23.52
C ASN A 26 0.33 -3.15 -24.80
N LEU A 27 -0.98 -2.98 -24.97
CA LEU A 27 -1.71 -3.45 -26.16
C LEU A 27 -1.32 -2.68 -27.44
N LYS A 28 -0.88 -1.42 -27.33
CA LYS A 28 -0.39 -0.64 -28.48
C LYS A 28 1.04 -1.03 -28.88
N GLN A 29 1.89 -1.31 -27.89
CA GLN A 29 3.31 -1.58 -28.11
C GLN A 29 3.58 -3.02 -28.54
N GLN A 30 2.74 -3.97 -28.15
CA GLN A 30 2.96 -5.39 -28.40
C GLN A 30 2.13 -5.90 -29.59
N PRO A 31 2.74 -6.43 -30.66
CA PRO A 31 2.02 -7.05 -31.76
C PRO A 31 1.21 -8.26 -31.25
N PHE A 32 -0.09 -8.28 -31.59
CA PHE A 32 -1.02 -9.33 -31.16
C PHE A 32 -0.50 -10.75 -31.43
N GLU A 33 0.07 -11.00 -32.61
CA GLU A 33 0.61 -12.30 -33.02
C GLU A 33 1.80 -12.72 -32.16
N ALA A 34 2.72 -11.79 -31.88
CA ALA A 34 3.90 -12.05 -31.04
C ALA A 34 3.50 -12.37 -29.60
N THR A 35 2.56 -11.61 -29.03
CA THR A 35 2.04 -11.86 -27.67
C THR A 35 1.28 -13.18 -27.60
N THR A 36 0.45 -13.49 -28.61
CA THR A 36 -0.27 -14.77 -28.68
C THR A 36 0.72 -15.94 -28.70
N LYS A 37 1.77 -15.86 -29.53
CA LYS A 37 2.81 -16.88 -29.60
C LYS A 37 3.55 -17.04 -28.27
N ALA A 38 3.89 -15.94 -27.58
CA ALA A 38 4.59 -15.98 -26.30
C ALA A 38 3.75 -16.61 -25.18
N VAL A 39 2.46 -16.27 -25.11
CA VAL A 39 1.56 -16.78 -24.06
C VAL A 39 1.15 -18.22 -24.34
N CYS A 40 0.71 -18.52 -25.56
CA CYS A 40 0.16 -19.83 -25.90
C CYS A 40 1.23 -20.86 -26.27
N GLY A 41 2.39 -20.42 -26.77
CA GLY A 41 3.52 -21.32 -27.04
C GLY A 41 4.11 -21.93 -25.76
N ASN A 42 3.99 -21.23 -24.63
CA ASN A 42 4.52 -21.65 -23.34
C ASN A 42 3.42 -22.12 -22.36
N GLU A 43 2.22 -22.44 -22.86
CA GLU A 43 1.06 -22.75 -22.01
C GLU A 43 1.36 -23.87 -20.99
N LYS A 44 2.11 -24.92 -21.41
CA LYS A 44 2.45 -26.05 -20.55
C LYS A 44 3.39 -25.66 -19.41
N GLU A 45 4.41 -24.85 -19.68
CA GLU A 45 5.36 -24.35 -18.67
C GLU A 45 4.66 -23.41 -17.71
N PHE A 46 3.85 -22.49 -18.24
CA PHE A 46 3.03 -21.60 -17.44
C PHE A 46 2.06 -22.38 -16.55
N ALA A 47 1.42 -23.42 -17.09
CA ALA A 47 0.53 -24.30 -16.33
C ALA A 47 1.25 -25.04 -15.19
N ALA A 48 2.47 -25.50 -15.42
CA ALA A 48 3.27 -26.19 -14.40
C ALA A 48 3.66 -25.21 -13.28
N GLN A 49 4.24 -24.06 -13.63
CA GLN A 49 4.66 -23.05 -12.66
C GLN A 49 3.50 -22.58 -11.76
N TYR A 50 2.33 -22.33 -12.35
CA TYR A 50 1.15 -21.90 -11.61
C TYR A 50 0.57 -23.04 -10.75
N ARG A 51 0.59 -24.29 -11.23
CA ARG A 51 0.18 -25.45 -10.42
C ARG A 51 1.06 -25.61 -9.18
N ASP A 52 2.37 -25.52 -9.33
CA ASP A 52 3.32 -25.64 -8.23
C ASP A 52 3.13 -24.50 -7.22
N LEU A 53 2.88 -23.28 -7.71
CA LEU A 53 2.53 -22.15 -6.86
C LEU A 53 1.23 -22.39 -6.08
N ALA A 54 0.17 -22.89 -6.72
CA ALA A 54 -1.10 -23.16 -6.06
C ALA A 54 -1.02 -24.32 -5.04
N ALA A 55 -0.14 -25.29 -5.27
CA ALA A 55 0.10 -26.42 -4.37
C ALA A 55 0.95 -26.04 -3.13
N SER A 56 1.62 -24.88 -3.17
CA SER A 56 2.46 -24.45 -2.05
C SER A 56 1.63 -24.14 -0.79
N PRO A 57 1.99 -24.69 0.38
CA PRO A 57 1.29 -24.42 1.64
C PRO A 57 1.48 -22.98 2.12
N ARG A 58 2.42 -22.23 1.54
CA ARG A 58 2.68 -20.81 1.87
C ARG A 58 1.75 -19.86 1.14
N VAL A 59 0.92 -20.36 0.22
CA VAL A 59 0.07 -19.55 -0.64
C VAL A 59 -1.34 -19.49 -0.05
N GLY A 60 -1.82 -18.29 0.24
CA GLY A 60 -3.16 -18.06 0.77
C GLY A 60 -4.27 -18.33 -0.27
N GLU A 61 -5.50 -18.54 0.21
CA GLU A 61 -6.66 -18.91 -0.62
C GLU A 61 -6.92 -17.93 -1.78
N ASN A 62 -6.81 -16.62 -1.56
CA ASN A 62 -6.98 -15.62 -2.63
C ASN A 62 -5.95 -15.80 -3.75
N GLN A 63 -4.71 -16.15 -3.41
CA GLN A 63 -3.65 -16.36 -4.38
C GLN A 63 -3.85 -17.68 -5.13
N LYS A 64 -4.34 -18.75 -4.48
CA LYS A 64 -4.74 -19.99 -5.16
C LYS A 64 -5.91 -19.76 -6.13
N ALA A 65 -6.94 -19.03 -5.69
CA ALA A 65 -8.09 -18.70 -6.53
C ALA A 65 -7.67 -17.86 -7.74
N PHE A 66 -6.80 -16.86 -7.54
CA PHE A 66 -6.23 -16.06 -8.63
C PHE A 66 -5.51 -16.94 -9.64
N VAL A 67 -4.62 -17.84 -9.18
CA VAL A 67 -3.88 -18.77 -10.04
C VAL A 67 -4.82 -19.64 -10.88
N THR A 68 -5.85 -20.24 -10.27
CA THR A 68 -6.84 -21.06 -10.99
C THR A 68 -7.56 -20.25 -12.07
N GLN A 69 -7.99 -19.02 -11.75
CA GLN A 69 -8.64 -18.14 -12.71
C GLN A 69 -7.69 -17.66 -13.82
N THR A 70 -6.41 -17.41 -13.51
CA THR A 70 -5.38 -17.11 -14.53
C THR A 70 -5.31 -18.23 -15.55
N MET A 71 -5.24 -19.48 -15.08
CA MET A 71 -5.15 -20.66 -15.95
C MET A 71 -6.38 -20.83 -16.84
N GLN A 72 -7.58 -20.64 -16.28
CA GLN A 72 -8.82 -20.71 -17.04
C GLN A 72 -8.88 -19.64 -18.14
N ARG A 73 -8.51 -18.40 -17.81
CA ARG A 73 -8.52 -17.29 -18.77
C ARG A 73 -7.44 -17.42 -19.84
N MET A 74 -6.25 -17.90 -19.47
CA MET A 74 -5.19 -18.19 -20.44
C MET A 74 -5.64 -19.26 -21.43
N ARG A 75 -6.23 -20.36 -20.95
CA ARG A 75 -6.79 -21.40 -21.83
C ARG A 75 -7.88 -20.88 -22.75
N ALA A 76 -8.79 -20.05 -22.22
CA ALA A 76 -9.84 -19.43 -23.02
C ALA A 76 -9.26 -18.51 -24.11
N PHE A 77 -8.23 -17.73 -23.77
CA PHE A 77 -7.50 -16.91 -24.73
C PHE A 77 -6.82 -17.76 -25.81
N CYS A 78 -6.09 -18.82 -25.44
CA CYS A 78 -5.36 -19.67 -26.38
C CYS A 78 -6.27 -20.56 -27.24
N ALA A 79 -7.46 -20.93 -26.76
CA ALA A 79 -8.45 -21.65 -27.54
C ALA A 79 -9.08 -20.79 -28.64
N LYS A 80 -9.24 -19.48 -28.41
CA LYS A 80 -9.77 -18.52 -29.39
C LYS A 80 -9.05 -17.17 -29.28
N PRO A 81 -7.82 -17.07 -29.85
CA PRO A 81 -7.05 -15.85 -29.78
C PRO A 81 -7.74 -14.72 -30.53
N SER A 82 -7.95 -13.59 -29.87
CA SER A 82 -8.43 -12.35 -30.45
C SER A 82 -7.91 -11.15 -29.66
N PRO A 83 -7.86 -9.94 -30.24
CA PRO A 83 -7.49 -8.74 -29.49
C PRO A 83 -8.37 -8.53 -28.24
N GLN A 84 -9.65 -8.90 -28.31
CA GLN A 84 -10.56 -8.81 -27.17
C GLN A 84 -10.20 -9.81 -26.06
N THR A 85 -9.99 -11.09 -26.40
CA THR A 85 -9.63 -12.11 -25.40
C THR A 85 -8.23 -11.88 -24.81
N LEU A 86 -7.30 -11.30 -25.58
CA LEU A 86 -6.02 -10.82 -25.05
C LEU A 86 -6.22 -9.68 -24.05
N ARG A 87 -7.02 -8.67 -24.40
CA ARG A 87 -7.32 -7.55 -23.51
C ARG A 87 -7.95 -8.01 -22.19
N GLU A 88 -8.89 -8.95 -22.24
CA GLU A 88 -9.51 -9.53 -21.05
C GLU A 88 -8.51 -10.29 -20.18
N PHE A 89 -7.62 -11.09 -20.79
CA PHE A 89 -6.57 -11.80 -20.07
C PHE A 89 -5.55 -10.84 -19.44
N SER A 90 -5.05 -9.86 -20.20
CA SER A 90 -4.12 -8.84 -19.72
C SER A 90 -4.72 -7.97 -18.62
N TRP A 91 -6.00 -7.59 -18.75
CA TRP A 91 -6.72 -6.87 -17.70
C TRP A 91 -6.82 -7.72 -16.43
N PHE A 92 -7.14 -9.01 -16.54
CA PHE A 92 -7.21 -9.89 -15.38
C PHE A 92 -5.86 -9.93 -14.62
N MET A 93 -4.75 -10.04 -15.35
CA MET A 93 -3.41 -10.02 -14.76
C MET A 93 -3.12 -8.69 -14.03
N LEU A 94 -3.37 -7.55 -14.68
CA LEU A 94 -3.17 -6.22 -14.09
C LEU A 94 -4.15 -5.92 -12.94
N SER A 95 -5.36 -6.47 -12.98
CA SER A 95 -6.37 -6.27 -11.94
C SER A 95 -5.90 -6.77 -10.57
N LYS A 96 -4.98 -7.74 -10.54
CA LYS A 96 -4.37 -8.21 -9.30
C LYS A 96 -3.68 -7.07 -8.55
N GLU A 97 -2.90 -6.25 -9.25
CA GLU A 97 -2.15 -5.15 -8.65
C GLU A 97 -3.09 -4.06 -8.10
N THR A 98 -4.23 -3.83 -8.75
CA THR A 98 -5.26 -2.90 -8.26
C THR A 98 -5.93 -3.36 -6.96
N ARG A 99 -5.85 -4.66 -6.68
CA ARG A 99 -6.37 -5.34 -5.48
C ARG A 99 -5.25 -5.73 -4.50
N THR A 100 -4.00 -5.38 -4.81
CA THR A 100 -2.84 -5.65 -3.97
C THR A 100 -2.48 -4.40 -3.19
N CYS A 101 -2.29 -4.55 -1.89
CA CYS A 101 -1.76 -3.50 -1.03
C CYS A 101 -0.28 -3.76 -0.76
N LYS A 102 0.52 -2.70 -0.78
CA LYS A 102 1.89 -2.70 -0.27
C LYS A 102 1.89 -2.14 1.14
N ILE A 103 2.57 -2.84 2.04
CA ILE A 103 2.84 -2.35 3.39
C ILE A 103 4.17 -1.62 3.38
N ARG A 104 4.21 -0.42 3.97
CA ARG A 104 5.45 0.26 4.32
C ARG A 104 5.45 0.51 5.81
N THR A 105 6.47 0.01 6.49
CA THR A 105 6.67 0.24 7.91
C THR A 105 7.77 1.27 8.12
N SER A 106 7.56 2.16 9.07
CA SER A 106 8.61 3.03 9.59
C SER A 106 8.53 3.02 11.10
N SER A 107 9.68 3.05 11.76
CA SER A 107 9.76 3.10 13.21
C SER A 107 10.69 4.23 13.63
N TRP A 108 10.34 4.89 14.73
CA TRP A 108 11.19 5.90 15.33
C TRP A 108 10.93 5.98 16.84
N ARG A 109 11.84 6.64 17.55
CA ARG A 109 11.68 6.99 18.94
C ARG A 109 11.57 8.49 19.08
N GLU A 110 10.78 8.93 20.04
CA GLU A 110 10.58 10.34 20.31
C GLU A 110 10.46 10.58 21.81
N THR A 111 11.16 11.60 22.28
CA THR A 111 11.15 12.01 23.68
C THR A 111 10.27 13.24 23.80
N PHE A 112 9.27 13.13 24.65
CA PHE A 112 8.32 14.19 24.94
C PHE A 112 8.53 14.77 26.32
N ILE A 113 8.31 16.07 26.41
CA ILE A 113 8.26 16.85 27.63
C ILE A 113 6.79 17.16 27.91
N GLN A 114 6.38 16.98 29.16
CA GLN A 114 5.00 17.30 29.56
C GLN A 114 4.82 18.83 29.52
N ASN A 115 3.86 19.29 28.73
CA ASN A 115 3.53 20.71 28.60
C ASN A 115 2.32 21.07 29.48
N ALA A 116 1.35 20.15 29.60
CA ALA A 116 0.20 20.29 30.47
C ALA A 116 -0.17 18.94 31.10
N SER A 117 -1.14 18.91 32.02
CA SER A 117 -1.52 17.72 32.80
C SER A 117 -1.72 16.45 31.98
N ARG A 118 -2.14 16.54 30.70
CA ARG A 118 -2.37 15.41 29.79
C ARG A 118 -1.84 15.64 28.38
N VAL A 119 -0.91 16.58 28.23
CA VAL A 119 -0.36 16.97 26.92
C VAL A 119 1.16 16.93 27.00
N TRP A 120 1.76 16.16 26.11
CA TRP A 120 3.19 16.01 25.96
C TRP A 120 3.60 16.48 24.57
N VAL A 121 4.67 17.26 24.49
CA VAL A 121 5.16 17.84 23.24
C VAL A 121 6.60 17.38 23.00
N SER A 122 6.90 17.05 21.75
CA SER A 122 8.26 16.85 21.26
C SER A 122 8.53 17.83 20.14
N ASN A 123 9.74 18.37 20.13
CA ASN A 123 10.23 19.25 19.08
C ASN A 123 11.64 18.78 18.70
N ARG A 124 11.82 18.33 17.46
CA ARG A 124 13.10 17.84 16.92
C ARG A 124 13.50 18.61 15.68
N GLY A 125 14.78 18.93 15.57
CA GLY A 125 15.36 19.71 14.47
C GLY A 125 15.80 21.11 14.91
N PRO A 126 16.10 22.01 13.96
CA PRO A 126 16.03 21.81 12.51
C PRO A 126 17.02 20.76 11.99
N ALA A 127 16.63 19.99 10.98
CA ALA A 127 17.47 18.96 10.38
C ALA A 127 17.50 19.04 8.84
N GLY A 128 18.63 18.66 8.25
CA GLY A 128 18.82 18.61 6.79
C GLY A 128 18.85 19.99 6.10
N PRO A 129 18.97 20.02 4.76
CA PRO A 129 19.21 21.25 3.99
C PRO A 129 18.01 22.21 3.97
N CYS A 130 16.78 21.71 4.19
CA CYS A 130 15.58 22.55 4.30
C CYS A 130 15.26 22.99 5.74
N GLY A 131 16.10 22.57 6.71
CA GLY A 131 15.93 22.85 8.13
C GLY A 131 14.57 22.41 8.67
N VAL A 132 14.28 21.12 8.54
CA VAL A 132 13.01 20.49 8.94
C VAL A 132 12.90 20.45 10.46
N ILE A 133 11.85 21.04 11.01
CA ILE A 133 11.44 20.92 12.41
C ILE A 133 10.24 19.97 12.47
N SER A 134 10.35 18.92 13.28
CA SER A 134 9.24 17.99 13.55
C SER A 134 8.66 18.31 14.91
N VAL A 135 7.39 18.70 14.94
CA VAL A 135 6.63 18.97 16.16
C VAL A 135 5.59 17.86 16.32
N SER A 136 5.65 17.17 17.45
CA SER A 136 4.74 16.08 17.78
C SER A 136 4.04 16.37 19.10
N THR A 137 2.74 16.13 19.16
CA THR A 137 1.94 16.24 20.38
C THR A 137 1.30 14.90 20.68
N LEU A 138 1.39 14.49 21.94
CA LEU A 138 0.72 13.32 22.48
C LEU A 138 -0.28 13.81 23.54
N GLU A 139 -1.56 13.53 23.34
CA GLU A 139 -2.65 13.91 24.24
C GLU A 139 -3.31 12.65 24.80
N GLU A 140 -3.38 12.55 26.13
CA GLU A 140 -4.13 11.48 26.79
C GLU A 140 -5.61 11.86 26.90
N ARG A 141 -6.48 11.11 26.22
CA ARG A 141 -7.92 11.27 26.39
C ARG A 141 -8.41 10.57 27.66
N PRO A 142 -9.41 11.15 28.34
CA PRO A 142 -10.16 10.41 29.35
C PRO A 142 -10.63 9.07 28.78
N MET A 143 -10.53 7.99 29.56
CA MET A 143 -11.10 6.71 29.15
C MET A 143 -12.58 6.90 28.85
N ASP A 144 -13.00 6.48 27.66
CA ASP A 144 -14.41 6.34 27.36
C ASP A 144 -14.95 5.17 28.19
N PRO A 145 -15.91 5.41 29.12
CA PRO A 145 -16.49 4.35 29.94
C PRO A 145 -17.18 3.26 29.11
N ASN A 146 -17.48 3.52 27.83
CA ASN A 146 -18.09 2.58 26.89
C ASN A 146 -17.08 1.95 25.91
N ALA A 147 -15.78 2.27 26.00
CA ALA A 147 -14.79 1.69 25.09
C ALA A 147 -14.60 0.18 25.35
N LYS A 148 -14.70 -0.61 24.27
CA LYS A 148 -14.45 -2.07 24.31
C LYS A 148 -13.02 -2.43 24.75
N THR A 149 -12.07 -1.50 24.63
CA THR A 149 -10.67 -1.68 25.03
C THR A 149 -10.35 -0.80 26.24
N LYS A 150 -9.93 -1.41 27.36
CA LYS A 150 -9.55 -0.72 28.62
C LYS A 150 -8.16 -0.04 28.58
N GLY A 151 -7.73 0.40 27.40
CA GLY A 151 -6.45 1.11 27.23
C GLY A 151 -6.64 2.62 27.28
N PRO A 152 -5.63 3.39 27.71
CA PRO A 152 -5.64 4.84 27.54
C PRO A 152 -5.79 5.17 26.05
N SER A 153 -6.77 6.01 25.71
CA SER A 153 -6.93 6.52 24.35
C SER A 153 -5.95 7.67 24.18
N TRP A 154 -4.99 7.50 23.28
CA TRP A 154 -4.01 8.54 22.99
C TRP A 154 -4.33 9.16 21.63
N ILE A 155 -4.14 10.48 21.53
CA ILE A 155 -4.08 11.16 20.25
C ILE A 155 -2.63 11.54 20.02
N PHE A 156 -2.10 11.09 18.89
CA PHE A 156 -0.81 11.53 18.40
C PHE A 156 -1.03 12.49 17.23
N GLU A 157 -0.50 13.69 17.34
CA GLU A 157 -0.50 14.68 16.25
C GLU A 157 0.94 14.98 15.87
N ALA A 158 1.25 14.95 14.57
CA ALA A 158 2.57 15.28 14.05
C ALA A 158 2.48 16.35 12.97
N GLN A 159 3.42 17.28 12.99
CA GLN A 159 3.55 18.34 12.00
C GLN A 159 5.03 18.52 11.66
N LYS A 160 5.32 18.71 10.38
CA LYS A 160 6.63 19.15 9.91
C LYS A 160 6.54 20.63 9.52
N ILE A 161 7.53 21.40 9.96
CA ILE A 161 7.68 22.82 9.67
C ILE A 161 9.03 22.98 8.96
N LEU A 162 9.03 23.65 7.82
CA LEU A 162 10.26 23.95 7.08
C LEU A 162 10.73 25.36 7.44
N THR A 163 11.98 25.47 7.91
CA THR A 163 12.57 26.78 8.21
C THR A 163 13.06 27.49 6.95
N THR A 164 13.36 26.75 5.87
CA THR A 164 13.73 27.32 4.56
C THR A 164 12.70 26.94 3.50
N LYS A 165 12.09 27.94 2.86
CA LYS A 165 11.05 27.77 1.83
C LYS A 165 11.51 28.08 0.39
N ALA A 166 12.81 28.31 0.20
CA ALA A 166 13.37 28.67 -1.10
C ALA A 166 13.69 27.44 -1.97
N GLY A 167 13.58 27.59 -3.30
CA GLY A 167 13.97 26.57 -4.28
C GLY A 167 13.23 25.23 -4.10
N ALA A 168 13.95 24.12 -4.18
CA ALA A 168 13.39 22.77 -4.04
C ALA A 168 12.74 22.51 -2.66
N CYS A 169 13.08 23.29 -1.62
CA CYS A 169 12.48 23.15 -0.29
C CYS A 169 11.05 23.72 -0.21
N GLY A 170 10.68 24.64 -1.10
CA GLY A 170 9.31 25.20 -1.16
C GLY A 170 8.27 24.25 -1.78
N GLN A 171 8.72 23.13 -2.37
CA GLN A 171 7.87 22.07 -2.94
C GLN A 171 7.73 20.87 -2.00
N ALA A 172 8.49 20.81 -0.91
CA ALA A 172 8.29 19.79 0.11
C ALA A 172 7.04 20.19 0.90
N ASP A 173 5.98 19.38 0.76
CA ASP A 173 4.73 19.59 1.49
C ASP A 173 5.05 19.82 2.98
N GLU A 174 4.67 20.98 3.52
CA GLU A 174 4.35 21.09 4.92
C GLU A 174 3.18 20.11 5.11
N GLU A 175 3.49 18.83 5.39
CA GLU A 175 2.48 17.80 5.63
C GLU A 175 1.55 18.38 6.70
N GLY A 176 0.33 18.73 6.27
CA GLY A 176 -0.67 19.30 7.15
C GLY A 176 -0.80 18.43 8.39
N LYS A 177 -1.04 19.05 9.54
CA LYS A 177 -1.05 18.39 10.85
C LYS A 177 -1.77 17.03 10.78
N VAL A 178 -1.02 15.94 10.89
CA VAL A 178 -1.58 14.59 10.78
C VAL A 178 -1.96 14.12 12.17
N ARG A 179 -3.23 13.73 12.32
CA ARG A 179 -3.81 13.29 13.59
C ARG A 179 -4.10 11.80 13.55
N TYR A 180 -3.55 11.08 14.50
CA TYR A 180 -3.73 9.64 14.70
C TYR A 180 -4.41 9.40 16.05
N ALA A 181 -5.62 8.84 16.03
CA ALA A 181 -6.23 8.31 17.23
C ALA A 181 -5.69 6.89 17.46
N ILE A 182 -4.94 6.70 18.53
CA ILE A 182 -4.45 5.39 18.99
C ILE A 182 -5.60 4.71 19.76
N ALA A 183 -6.70 4.46 19.07
CA ALA A 183 -7.88 3.83 19.62
C ALA A 183 -8.47 2.88 18.59
N GLY A 184 -8.16 1.59 18.69
CA GLY A 184 -8.96 0.46 18.20
C GLY A 184 -9.54 0.48 16.77
N VAL A 185 -9.17 1.44 15.93
CA VAL A 185 -9.64 1.48 14.54
C VAL A 185 -8.93 0.35 13.84
N ASN A 186 -9.67 -0.69 13.49
CA ASN A 186 -9.25 -1.68 12.51
C ASN A 186 -9.64 -1.12 11.14
N PRO A 187 -8.78 -0.31 10.48
CA PRO A 187 -9.07 0.10 9.12
C PRO A 187 -9.25 -1.15 8.27
N THR A 188 -10.43 -1.31 7.68
CA THR A 188 -10.65 -2.35 6.69
C THR A 188 -10.01 -1.87 5.39
N PHE A 189 -8.83 -2.39 5.07
CA PHE A 189 -8.21 -2.14 3.77
C PHE A 189 -8.87 -3.06 2.74
N GLY A 190 -9.50 -2.49 1.71
CA GLY A 190 -10.17 -3.24 0.64
C GLY A 190 -9.20 -3.93 -0.34
N CYS A 191 -8.15 -4.56 0.17
CA CYS A 191 -7.14 -5.30 -0.60
C CYS A 191 -7.31 -6.81 -0.39
N GLU A 192 -7.22 -7.55 -1.48
CA GLU A 192 -7.31 -9.01 -1.49
C GLU A 192 -5.93 -9.69 -1.39
N PHE A 193 -4.87 -8.95 -1.76
CA PHE A 193 -3.49 -9.41 -1.74
C PHE A 193 -2.61 -8.42 -0.97
N MET A 194 -1.51 -8.94 -0.41
CA MET A 194 -0.52 -8.17 0.32
C MET A 194 0.87 -8.39 -0.27
N GLU A 195 1.59 -7.30 -0.50
CA GLU A 195 3.01 -7.26 -0.83
C GLU A 195 3.78 -6.67 0.36
N PHE A 196 4.85 -7.36 0.76
CA PHE A 196 5.73 -6.98 1.87
C PHE A 196 7.02 -6.36 1.33
#